data_AF-A0A932SGG7-F1
#
_entry.id   AF-A0A932SGG7-F1
#
_cell.length_a   1.000
_cell.length_b   1.000
_cell.length_c   1.000
_cell.angle_alpha   90.00
_cell.angle_beta   90.00
_cell.angle_gamma   90.00
#
_symmetry.space_group_name_H-M   'P 1'
#
loop_
_entity.id
_entity.type
_entity.pdbx_description
1 polymer ?
#
loop_
_entity_poly.entity_id
_entity_poly.type
_entity_poly.pdbx_seq_one_letter_code
_entity_poly.pdbx_strand_id
1 'polypeptide(L)'
;MLQFDALHKPDLSSLRFCLSQGSPIPIALLQKFEERFRTPILEGYGLAEGTGIVSVNRVSGRWKSGSVGVPLSGLEMKILNDRDEALTDREIGEVVLRGENIMAGYFKAPVGEEAIRGGWLHTGDAGYRDDDGTFFIVGRKKR
;
A
#
# COMPACT_ATOMS: atom_id res chain seq x y z
N MET A 1 -6.23 -18.88 3.59
CA MET A 1 -7.71 -18.91 3.54
C MET A 1 -8.19 -19.24 4.94
N LEU A 2 -8.98 -18.37 5.58
CA LEU A 2 -9.51 -18.64 6.92
C LEU A 2 -10.42 -19.88 6.85
N GLN A 3 -9.96 -21.00 7.40
CA GLN A 3 -10.77 -22.19 7.59
C GLN A 3 -11.43 -22.09 8.96
N PHE A 4 -12.75 -21.99 8.98
CA PHE A 4 -13.54 -22.11 10.20
C PHE A 4 -14.12 -23.51 10.25
N ASP A 5 -13.93 -24.21 11.36
CA ASP A 5 -14.70 -25.42 11.66
C ASP A 5 -16.19 -25.07 11.68
N ALA A 6 -17.01 -25.90 11.03
CA ALA A 6 -18.45 -25.66 10.86
C ALA A 6 -19.22 -25.55 12.20
N LEU A 7 -18.59 -25.95 13.31
CA LEU A 7 -19.19 -26.06 14.64
C LEU A 7 -19.07 -24.78 15.50
N HIS A 8 -18.26 -23.80 15.12
CA HIS A 8 -18.15 -22.53 15.83
C HIS A 8 -18.24 -21.35 14.86
N LYS A 9 -19.36 -20.63 14.90
CA LYS A 9 -19.52 -19.34 14.21
C LYS A 9 -19.21 -18.23 15.21
N PRO A 10 -18.03 -17.58 15.15
CA PRO A 10 -17.75 -16.46 16.03
C PRO A 10 -18.74 -15.32 15.77
N ASP A 11 -19.18 -14.66 16.84
CA ASP A 11 -19.93 -13.40 16.72
C ASP A 11 -18.96 -12.29 16.29
N LEU A 12 -19.14 -11.79 15.07
CA LEU A 12 -18.34 -10.72 14.47
C LEU A 12 -19.12 -9.40 14.39
N SER A 13 -20.25 -9.28 15.09
CA SER A 13 -21.10 -8.07 15.05
C SER A 13 -20.40 -6.79 15.52
N SER A 14 -19.32 -6.90 16.30
CA SER A 14 -18.50 -5.77 16.75
C SER A 14 -17.38 -5.38 15.76
N LEU A 15 -17.12 -6.19 14.74
CA LEU A 15 -16.08 -5.92 13.74
C LEU A 15 -16.55 -4.79 12.81
N ARG A 16 -15.74 -3.72 12.71
CA ARG A 16 -16.09 -2.53 11.92
C ARG A 16 -15.38 -2.49 10.56
N PHE A 17 -14.14 -2.94 10.53
CA PHE A 17 -13.33 -3.10 9.32
C PHE A 17 -12.16 -4.05 9.63
N CYS A 18 -11.60 -4.63 8.58
CA CYS A 18 -10.32 -5.31 8.61
C CYS A 18 -9.29 -4.46 7.87
N LEU A 19 -8.03 -4.59 8.24
CA LEU A 19 -6.90 -4.02 7.51
C LEU A 19 -6.08 -5.16 6.92
N SER A 20 -5.69 -5.05 5.66
CA SER A 20 -4.76 -6.00 5.04
C SER A 20 -3.64 -5.28 4.31
N GLN A 21 -2.43 -5.84 4.46
CA GLN A 21 -1.20 -5.38 3.84
C GLN A 21 -0.31 -6.58 3.50
N GLY A 22 0.67 -6.37 2.63
CA GLY A 22 1.74 -7.32 2.31
C GLY A 22 1.64 -7.91 0.91
N SER A 23 0.44 -8.26 0.45
CA SER A 23 0.21 -8.65 -0.94
C SER A 23 -1.17 -8.20 -1.44
N PRO A 24 -1.32 -7.96 -2.76
CA PRO A 24 -2.61 -7.61 -3.33
C PRO A 24 -3.65 -8.70 -3.07
N ILE A 25 -4.86 -8.32 -2.63
CA ILE A 25 -5.98 -9.25 -2.50
C ILE A 25 -6.76 -9.27 -3.82
N PRO A 26 -7.07 -10.46 -4.38
CA PRO A 26 -7.96 -10.53 -5.54
C PRO A 26 -9.31 -9.85 -5.26
N ILE A 27 -9.75 -8.96 -6.14
CA ILE A 27 -11.00 -8.19 -5.98
C ILE A 27 -12.20 -9.11 -5.70
N ALA A 28 -12.28 -10.24 -6.39
CA ALA A 28 -13.34 -11.23 -6.18
C ALA A 28 -13.34 -11.85 -4.77
N LEU A 29 -12.18 -11.91 -4.10
CA LEU A 29 -12.08 -12.37 -2.71
C LEU A 29 -12.50 -11.28 -1.73
N LEU A 30 -12.14 -10.02 -1.97
CA LEU A 30 -12.63 -8.87 -1.19
C LEU A 30 -14.17 -8.83 -1.20
N GLN A 31 -14.77 -8.90 -2.38
CA GLN A 31 -16.23 -8.90 -2.56
C GLN A 31 -16.90 -10.05 -1.79
N LYS A 32 -16.40 -11.28 -1.92
CA LYS A 32 -16.93 -12.44 -1.19
C LYS A 32 -16.80 -12.29 0.34
N PHE A 33 -15.72 -11.67 0.81
CA PHE A 33 -15.54 -11.41 2.24
C PHE A 33 -16.56 -10.39 2.74
N GLU A 34 -16.71 -9.27 2.02
CA GLU A 34 -17.66 -8.21 2.36
C GLU A 34 -19.11 -8.72 2.35
N GLU A 35 -19.49 -9.52 1.35
CA GLU A 35 -20.81 -10.15 1.27
C GLU A 35 -21.08 -11.08 2.46
N ARG A 36 -20.08 -11.88 2.85
CA ARG A 36 -20.21 -12.87 3.92
C ARG A 36 -20.22 -12.26 5.32
N PHE A 37 -19.33 -11.31 5.57
CA PHE A 37 -19.08 -10.78 6.91
C PHE A 37 -19.65 -9.37 7.11
N ARG A 38 -20.22 -8.75 6.07
CA ARG A 38 -20.76 -7.38 6.08
C ARG A 38 -19.77 -6.36 6.65
N THR A 39 -18.48 -6.64 6.45
CA THR A 39 -17.35 -5.89 7.00
C THR A 39 -16.34 -5.65 5.88
N PRO A 40 -15.89 -4.41 5.66
CA PRO A 40 -14.91 -4.10 4.63
C PRO A 40 -13.50 -4.57 5.00
N ILE A 41 -12.70 -4.93 3.99
CA ILE A 41 -11.25 -5.05 4.11
C ILE A 41 -10.62 -3.81 3.45
N LEU A 42 -9.94 -3.01 4.26
CA LEU A 42 -9.15 -1.89 3.79
C LEU A 42 -7.76 -2.40 3.38
N GLU A 43 -7.42 -2.24 2.11
CA GLU A 43 -6.07 -2.48 1.63
C GLU A 43 -5.20 -1.25 1.92
N GLY A 44 -3.96 -1.50 2.31
CA GLY A 44 -2.92 -0.47 2.38
C GLY A 44 -1.59 -1.00 1.87
N TYR A 45 -0.66 -0.08 1.69
CA TYR A 45 0.72 -0.39 1.33
C TYR A 45 1.70 0.01 2.44
N GLY A 46 2.77 -0.76 2.56
CA GLY A 46 3.72 -0.68 3.64
C GLY A 46 4.95 -1.53 3.36
N LEU A 47 6.06 -1.15 3.98
CA LEU A 47 7.36 -1.79 3.84
C LEU A 47 8.19 -1.51 5.09
N ALA A 48 9.22 -2.35 5.32
CA ALA A 48 10.04 -2.25 6.52
C ALA A 48 10.77 -0.88 6.58
N GLU A 49 11.24 -0.40 5.43
CA GLU A 49 11.94 0.86 5.24
C GLU A 49 11.05 2.09 5.49
N GLY A 50 9.71 1.92 5.48
CA GLY A 50 8.72 2.95 5.80
C GLY A 50 8.11 2.81 7.19
N THR A 51 8.72 2.02 8.08
CA THR A 51 8.22 1.76 9.45
C THR A 51 6.76 1.25 9.48
N GLY A 52 6.41 0.37 8.55
CA GLY A 52 5.09 -0.25 8.47
C GLY A 52 4.22 0.35 7.38
N ILE A 53 2.97 0.73 7.72
CA ILE A 53 1.99 1.26 6.77
C ILE A 53 2.35 2.69 6.35
N VAL A 54 2.39 2.95 5.04
CA VAL A 54 2.71 4.26 4.46
C VAL A 54 1.55 4.85 3.67
N SER A 55 0.63 4.02 3.18
CA SER A 55 -0.63 4.45 2.58
C SER A 55 -1.74 3.45 2.88
N VAL A 56 -2.96 3.96 2.98
CA VAL A 56 -4.13 3.13 3.31
C VAL A 56 -5.42 3.72 2.76
N ASN A 57 -6.36 2.84 2.42
CA ASN A 57 -7.73 3.25 2.19
C ASN A 57 -8.35 3.77 3.49
N ARG A 58 -9.01 4.94 3.44
CA ARG A 58 -9.67 5.51 4.61
C ARG A 58 -10.93 4.71 4.95
N VAL A 59 -11.21 4.59 6.25
CA VAL A 59 -12.43 3.96 6.78
C VAL A 59 -13.68 4.72 6.31
N SER A 60 -13.58 6.04 6.16
CA SER A 60 -14.65 6.88 5.65
C SER A 60 -14.55 7.09 4.14
N GLY A 61 -15.69 7.02 3.46
CA GLY A 61 -15.81 7.25 2.02
C GLY A 61 -15.82 5.98 1.19
N ARG A 62 -15.79 6.14 -0.13
CA ARG A 62 -15.65 5.02 -1.08
C ARG A 62 -14.17 4.84 -1.40
N TRP A 63 -13.65 3.64 -1.20
CA TRP A 63 -12.33 3.24 -1.68
C TRP A 63 -12.44 2.54 -3.04
N LYS A 64 -11.34 2.57 -3.79
CA LYS A 64 -11.25 1.90 -5.09
C LYS A 64 -10.66 0.51 -4.89
N SER A 65 -11.34 -0.53 -5.36
CA SER A 65 -10.85 -1.91 -5.24
C SER A 65 -9.47 -2.05 -5.88
N GLY A 66 -8.54 -2.73 -5.21
CA GLY A 66 -7.15 -2.90 -5.66
C GLY A 66 -6.27 -1.66 -5.47
N SER A 67 -6.80 -0.57 -4.92
CA SER A 67 -5.99 0.58 -4.52
C SER A 67 -5.40 0.37 -3.13
N VAL A 68 -4.26 1.01 -2.88
CA VAL A 68 -3.63 1.07 -1.54
C VAL A 68 -3.94 2.39 -0.83
N GLY A 69 -4.92 3.13 -1.36
CA GLY A 69 -5.38 4.39 -0.81
C GLY A 69 -4.41 5.54 -1.02
N VAL A 70 -4.28 6.39 -0.01
CA VAL A 70 -3.49 7.62 -0.04
C VAL A 70 -2.44 7.62 1.07
N PRO A 71 -1.35 8.40 0.94
CA PRO A 71 -0.31 8.46 1.96
C PRO A 71 -0.85 8.85 3.33
N LEU A 72 -0.24 8.31 4.39
CA LEU A 72 -0.51 8.77 5.74
C LEU A 72 -0.13 10.24 5.89
N SER A 73 -0.76 10.91 6.86
CA SER A 73 -0.43 12.31 7.17
C SER A 73 1.06 12.45 7.52
N GLY A 74 1.71 13.47 6.93
CA GLY A 74 3.14 13.71 7.11
C GLY A 74 4.03 12.90 6.15
N LEU A 75 3.45 12.02 5.32
CA LEU A 75 4.17 11.29 4.30
C LEU A 75 3.86 11.83 2.91
N GLU A 76 4.89 11.85 2.08
CA GLU A 76 4.77 12.11 0.66
C GLU A 76 5.03 10.81 -0.11
N MET A 77 4.26 10.61 -1.17
CA MET A 77 4.39 9.49 -2.09
C MET A 77 4.31 10.02 -3.51
N LYS A 78 5.18 9.53 -4.39
CA LYS A 78 5.21 9.90 -5.81
C LYS A 78 5.45 8.69 -6.69
N ILE A 79 5.17 8.87 -7.97
CA ILE A 79 5.54 7.94 -9.04
C ILE A 79 6.66 8.60 -9.84
N LEU A 80 7.85 8.00 -9.87
CA LEU A 80 9.00 8.50 -10.62
C LEU A 80 9.35 7.57 -11.79
N ASN A 81 9.89 8.15 -12.87
CA ASN A 81 10.54 7.39 -13.93
C ASN A 81 12.01 7.04 -13.59
N ASP A 82 12.72 6.42 -14.52
CA ASP A 82 14.12 6.02 -14.33
C ASP A 82 15.13 7.19 -14.27
N ARG A 83 14.67 8.42 -14.55
CA ARG A 83 15.46 9.65 -14.46
C ARG A 83 15.11 10.46 -13.20
N ASP A 84 14.37 9.86 -12.26
CA ASP A 84 13.85 10.49 -11.05
C ASP A 84 12.89 11.68 -11.31
N GLU A 85 12.25 11.70 -12.48
CA GLU A 85 11.25 12.71 -12.83
C GLU A 85 9.86 12.21 -12.46
N ALA A 86 9.04 13.09 -11.87
CA ALA A 86 7.67 12.75 -11.51
C ALA A 86 6.82 12.49 -12.75
N LEU A 87 6.13 11.35 -12.75
CA LEU A 87 5.21 10.98 -13.80
C LEU A 87 3.82 11.58 -13.57
N THR A 88 3.06 11.72 -14.67
CA THR A 88 1.66 12.16 -14.62
C THR A 88 0.74 11.05 -14.12
N ASP A 89 -0.49 11.40 -13.75
CA ASP A 89 -1.45 10.41 -13.28
C ASP A 89 -1.68 9.32 -14.34
N ARG A 90 -1.93 8.09 -13.88
CA ARG A 90 -2.09 6.85 -14.65
C ARG A 90 -0.83 6.30 -15.33
N GLU A 91 0.29 7.02 -15.30
CA GLU A 91 1.55 6.48 -15.79
C GLU A 91 2.19 5.54 -14.75
N ILE A 92 2.73 4.41 -15.23
CA ILE A 92 3.39 3.42 -14.37
C ILE A 92 4.86 3.81 -14.20
N GLY A 93 5.29 3.91 -12.96
CA GLY A 93 6.68 4.15 -12.59
C GLY A 93 7.03 3.53 -11.24
N GLU A 94 8.15 3.94 -10.68
CA GLU A 94 8.55 3.55 -9.33
C GLU A 94 7.78 4.36 -8.28
N VAL A 95 7.25 3.65 -7.30
CA VAL A 95 6.69 4.26 -6.09
C VAL A 95 7.82 4.72 -5.19
N VAL A 96 7.85 6.00 -4.86
CA VAL A 96 8.85 6.56 -3.93
C VAL A 96 8.18 7.26 -2.75
N LEU A 97 8.88 7.29 -1.62
CA LEU A 97 8.35 7.78 -0.35
C LEU A 97 9.29 8.78 0.31
N ARG A 98 8.73 9.78 1.00
CA ARG A 98 9.49 10.72 1.83
C ARG A 98 8.68 11.07 3.08
N GLY A 99 9.35 11.14 4.22
CA GLY A 99 8.72 11.47 5.50
C GLY A 99 9.59 11.07 6.68
N GLU A 100 9.16 11.43 7.89
CA GLU A 100 9.90 11.17 9.13
C GLU A 100 9.93 9.69 9.53
N ASN A 101 9.05 8.86 8.95
CA ASN A 101 8.98 7.42 9.19
C ASN A 101 9.89 6.59 8.26
N ILE A 102 10.62 7.25 7.35
CA ILE A 102 11.54 6.58 6.44
C ILE A 102 12.80 6.21 7.21
N MET A 103 13.31 5.00 6.98
CA MET A 103 14.54 4.51 7.60
C MET A 103 15.70 5.50 7.40
N ALA A 104 16.69 5.45 8.30
CA ALA A 104 17.94 6.19 8.13
C ALA A 104 18.90 5.53 7.11
N GLY A 105 18.61 4.30 6.70
CA GLY A 105 19.46 3.46 5.86
C GLY A 105 19.63 2.05 6.43
N TYR A 106 20.32 1.20 5.69
CA TYR A 106 20.56 -0.18 6.10
C TYR A 106 21.80 -0.28 7.00
N PHE A 107 21.64 -0.97 8.14
CA PHE A 107 22.74 -1.14 9.10
C PHE A 107 23.92 -1.91 8.48
N LYS A 108 25.12 -1.32 8.55
CA LYS A 108 26.38 -1.89 8.01
C LYS A 108 26.34 -2.22 6.51
N ALA A 109 25.43 -1.61 5.74
CA ALA A 109 25.39 -1.77 4.30
C ALA A 109 25.52 -0.40 3.62
N PRO A 110 26.61 -0.13 2.87
CA PRO A 110 26.77 1.14 2.15
C PRO A 110 25.70 1.34 1.06
N VAL A 111 25.03 0.26 0.64
CA VAL A 111 23.91 0.26 -0.32
C VAL A 111 22.68 1.04 0.18
N GLY A 112 22.60 1.36 1.48
CA GLY A 112 21.53 2.21 2.02
C GLY A 112 21.42 3.58 1.36
N GLU A 113 22.54 4.12 0.84
CA GLU A 113 22.55 5.39 0.10
C GLU A 113 21.88 5.28 -1.27
N GLU A 114 21.89 4.10 -1.91
CA GLU A 114 21.20 3.90 -3.20
C GLU A 114 19.69 3.85 -3.03
N ALA A 115 19.22 3.34 -1.88
CA ALA A 115 17.80 3.26 -1.55
C ALA A 115 17.21 4.64 -1.21
N ILE A 116 17.99 5.57 -0.67
CA ILE A 116 17.53 6.93 -0.35
C ILE A 116 18.28 7.93 -1.21
N ARG A 117 17.65 8.36 -2.31
CA ARG A 117 18.23 9.28 -3.29
C ARG A 117 17.38 10.53 -3.42
N GLY A 118 18.02 11.70 -3.43
CA GLY A 118 17.30 12.98 -3.53
C GLY A 118 16.30 13.23 -2.38
N GLY A 119 16.51 12.58 -1.22
CA GLY A 119 15.58 12.63 -0.09
C GLY A 119 14.35 11.73 -0.23
N TRP A 120 14.31 10.86 -1.23
CA TRP A 120 13.24 9.88 -1.46
C TRP A 120 13.75 8.46 -1.26
N LEU A 121 12.97 7.66 -0.53
CA LEU A 121 13.12 6.21 -0.51
C LEU A 121 12.59 5.63 -1.83
N HIS A 122 13.49 5.00 -2.57
CA HIS A 122 13.21 4.17 -3.74
C HIS A 122 12.81 2.76 -3.29
N THR A 123 11.52 2.44 -3.40
CA THR A 123 10.95 1.19 -2.86
C THR A 123 11.22 -0.02 -3.76
N GLY A 124 11.54 0.22 -5.03
CA GLY A 124 11.57 -0.80 -6.08
C GLY A 124 10.20 -1.40 -6.42
N ASP A 125 9.10 -0.85 -5.90
CA ASP A 125 7.73 -1.23 -6.29
C ASP A 125 7.26 -0.40 -7.48
N ALA A 126 6.58 -1.06 -8.41
CA ALA A 126 5.96 -0.42 -9.56
C ALA A 126 4.50 -0.08 -9.24
N GLY A 127 4.09 1.13 -9.59
CA GLY A 127 2.75 1.61 -9.31
C GLY A 127 2.37 2.82 -10.16
N TYR A 128 1.14 3.27 -9.96
CA TYR A 128 0.64 4.53 -10.52
C TYR A 128 -0.24 5.24 -9.50
N ARG A 129 -0.42 6.54 -9.72
CA ARG A 129 -1.39 7.38 -9.02
C ARG A 129 -2.53 7.70 -9.97
N ASP A 130 -3.76 7.64 -9.51
CA ASP A 130 -4.91 8.06 -10.31
C ASP A 130 -5.28 9.52 -10.13
N ASP A 131 -6.26 9.96 -10.92
CA ASP A 131 -6.70 11.36 -11.02
C ASP A 131 -7.29 11.90 -9.70
N ASP A 132 -7.76 11.00 -8.81
CA ASP A 132 -8.25 11.36 -7.47
C ASP A 132 -7.14 11.31 -6.41
N GLY A 133 -5.91 11.06 -6.85
CA GLY A 133 -4.72 10.92 -6.02
C GLY A 133 -4.60 9.62 -5.25
N THR A 134 -5.32 8.58 -5.66
CA THR A 134 -5.25 7.24 -5.07
C THR A 134 -4.12 6.44 -5.71
N PHE A 135 -3.36 5.70 -4.92
CA PHE A 135 -2.22 4.91 -5.38
C PHE A 135 -2.59 3.45 -5.60
N PHE A 136 -1.94 2.83 -6.58
CA PHE A 136 -2.08 1.42 -6.94
C PHE A 136 -0.71 0.80 -7.13
N ILE A 137 -0.50 -0.40 -6.55
CA ILE A 137 0.73 -1.17 -6.69
C ILE A 137 0.49 -2.27 -7.70
N VAL A 138 1.29 -2.30 -8.77
CA VAL A 138 1.13 -3.25 -9.90
C VAL A 138 2.22 -4.32 -9.94
N GLY A 139 3.20 -4.25 -9.04
CA GLY A 139 4.23 -5.27 -8.88
C GLY A 139 5.56 -4.68 -8.48
N ARG A 140 6.65 -5.33 -8.90
CA ARG A 140 8.02 -4.83 -8.72
C ARG A 140 8.51 -4.16 -9.99
N LYS A 141 9.32 -3.11 -9.83
CA LYS A 141 10.08 -2.52 -10.94
C LYS A 141 10.95 -3.61 -11.57
N LYS A 142 10.91 -3.73 -12.90
CA LYS A 142 11.84 -4.62 -13.63
C LYS A 142 13.23 -3.99 -13.59
N ARG A 143 14.22 -4.78 -13.17
CA ARG A 143 15.64 -4.40 -13.19
C ARG A 143 16.21 -4.55 -14.59
#